data_AF-A0A5P9WX37-F1
#
_entry.id   AF-A0A5P9WX37-F1
#
_cell.length_a   1.000
_cell.length_b   1.000
_cell.length_c   1.000
_cell.angle_alpha   90.00
_cell.angle_beta   90.00
_cell.angle_gamma   90.00
#
_symmetry.space_group_name_H-M   'P 1'
#
loop_
_entity.id
_entity.type
_entity.pdbx_description
1 polymer ?
#
loop_
_entity_poly.entity_id
_entity_poly.type
_entity_poly.pdbx_seq_one_letter_code
_entity_poly.pdbx_strand_id
1 'polypeptide(L)'
;MAATPGGSGGKADALLSGTWGASSGWVVLRVRGRAVEMVGAHHCQGKVAEEDGLHVIRLTCDDGNTDRSVGRVYGLSADGMTVEWEGLGADSFERAE
;
A
#
# COMPACT_ATOMS: atom_id res chain seq x y z
N MET A 1 -15.09 21.52 -24.90
CA MET A 1 -14.08 21.25 -23.84
C MET A 1 -14.65 20.16 -22.95
N ALA A 2 -14.03 18.97 -22.91
CA ALA A 2 -14.20 18.00 -21.83
C ALA A 2 -13.10 16.95 -21.96
N ALA A 3 -11.90 17.28 -21.47
CA ALA A 3 -10.92 16.26 -21.15
C ALA A 3 -11.47 15.48 -19.95
N THR A 4 -11.79 14.21 -20.13
CA THR A 4 -12.07 13.27 -19.03
C THR A 4 -10.86 13.21 -18.10
N PRO A 5 -10.96 13.62 -16.83
CA PRO A 5 -9.89 13.37 -15.88
C PRO A 5 -10.21 12.09 -15.09
N GLY A 6 -9.28 11.14 -15.11
CA GLY A 6 -9.29 10.02 -14.16
C GLY A 6 -9.89 8.74 -14.72
N GLY A 7 -9.10 7.67 -14.72
CA GLY A 7 -9.63 6.37 -15.11
C GLY A 7 -8.68 5.19 -15.09
N SER A 8 -7.39 5.34 -14.81
CA SER A 8 -6.52 4.18 -14.54
C SER A 8 -6.49 3.79 -13.06
N GLY A 9 -6.67 4.76 -12.15
CA GLY A 9 -6.68 4.52 -10.70
C GLY A 9 -7.82 3.63 -10.21
N GLY A 10 -9.01 3.65 -10.83
CA GLY A 10 -10.18 2.92 -10.31
C GLY A 10 -10.03 1.40 -10.25
N LYS A 11 -9.33 0.79 -11.22
CA LYS A 11 -9.06 -0.65 -11.22
C LYS A 11 -7.93 -1.03 -10.25
N ALA A 12 -6.89 -0.21 -10.21
CA ALA A 12 -5.77 -0.42 -9.30
C ALA A 12 -6.18 -0.19 -7.83
N ASP A 13 -6.97 0.82 -7.52
CA ASP A 13 -7.55 1.02 -6.18
C ASP A 13 -8.43 -0.16 -5.76
N ALA A 14 -9.22 -0.71 -6.70
CA ALA A 14 -10.06 -1.87 -6.44
C ALA A 14 -9.22 -3.13 -6.18
N LEU A 15 -8.12 -3.31 -6.92
CA LEU A 15 -7.16 -4.39 -6.66
C LEU A 15 -6.45 -4.17 -5.33
N LEU A 16 -5.92 -2.98 -5.07
CA LEU A 16 -5.19 -2.65 -3.86
C LEU A 16 -6.08 -2.76 -2.61
N SER A 17 -7.38 -2.50 -2.73
CA SER A 17 -8.34 -2.67 -1.64
C SER A 17 -8.42 -4.14 -1.22
N GLY A 18 -8.27 -4.38 0.08
CA GLY A 18 -8.23 -5.72 0.66
C GLY A 18 -7.32 -5.82 1.86
N THR A 19 -7.16 -7.04 2.36
CA THR A 19 -6.16 -7.38 3.37
C THR A 19 -5.00 -8.08 2.67
N TRP A 20 -3.78 -7.71 3.03
CA TRP A 20 -2.56 -8.25 2.46
C TRP A 20 -1.64 -8.68 3.60
N GLY A 21 -1.16 -9.91 3.59
CA GLY A 21 -0.12 -10.38 4.48
C GLY A 21 1.24 -10.20 3.83
N ALA A 22 2.24 -9.71 4.57
CA ALA A 22 3.62 -9.79 4.08
C ALA A 22 4.01 -11.27 4.01
N SER A 23 4.76 -11.66 2.98
CA SER A 23 5.26 -13.03 2.83
C SER A 23 6.19 -13.46 3.97
N SER A 24 6.74 -12.48 4.70
CA SER A 24 7.50 -12.70 5.94
C SER A 24 6.62 -13.11 7.14
N GLY A 25 5.30 -12.97 7.06
CA GLY A 25 4.31 -13.51 8.00
C GLY A 25 4.01 -12.68 9.24
N TRP A 26 4.72 -11.57 9.47
CA TRP A 26 4.59 -10.76 10.70
C TRP A 26 3.91 -9.40 10.51
N VAL A 27 3.48 -9.07 9.29
CA VAL A 27 2.85 -7.79 8.93
C VAL A 27 1.59 -8.06 8.14
N VAL A 28 0.54 -7.33 8.45
CA VAL A 28 -0.71 -7.30 7.72
C VAL A 28 -1.00 -5.86 7.29
N LEU A 29 -1.19 -5.63 6.00
CA LEU A 29 -1.61 -4.36 5.41
C LEU A 29 -3.09 -4.44 5.04
N ARG A 30 -3.91 -3.59 5.63
CA ARG A 30 -5.33 -3.43 5.31
C ARG A 30 -5.52 -2.16 4.51
N VAL A 31 -6.11 -2.28 3.34
CA VAL A 31 -6.40 -1.17 2.45
C VAL A 31 -7.91 -1.08 2.25
N ARG A 32 -8.49 0.08 2.56
CA ARG A 32 -9.91 0.37 2.36
C ARG A 32 -10.06 1.60 1.47
N GLY A 33 -10.15 1.37 0.16
CA GLY A 33 -10.08 2.44 -0.83
C GLY A 33 -8.70 3.09 -0.77
N ARG A 34 -8.65 4.32 -0.26
CA ARG A 34 -7.39 5.06 -0.08
C ARG A 34 -6.83 5.02 1.34
N ALA A 35 -7.56 4.51 2.32
CA ALA A 35 -7.06 4.39 3.68
C ALA A 35 -6.22 3.13 3.82
N VAL A 36 -5.06 3.23 4.47
CA VAL A 36 -4.16 2.09 4.74
C VAL A 36 -3.91 1.99 6.23
N GLU A 37 -3.98 0.77 6.73
CA GLU A 37 -3.64 0.42 8.10
C GLU A 37 -2.69 -0.78 8.05
N MET A 38 -1.51 -0.63 8.63
CA MET A 38 -0.52 -1.68 8.76
C MET A 38 -0.48 -2.13 10.20
N VAL A 39 -0.65 -3.43 10.41
CA VAL A 39 -0.63 -4.07 11.72
C VAL A 39 0.45 -5.15 11.70
N GLY A 40 1.49 -5.01 12.51
CA GLY A 40 2.55 -6.00 12.64
C GLY A 40 3.30 -5.81 13.95
N ALA A 41 4.62 -5.69 13.88
CA ALA A 41 5.44 -5.29 15.03
C ALA A 41 5.08 -3.88 15.55
N HIS A 42 4.66 -3.01 14.63
CA HIS A 42 4.19 -1.65 14.91
C HIS A 42 2.83 -1.45 14.26
N HIS A 43 2.03 -0.57 14.86
CA HIS A 43 0.77 -0.12 14.29
C HIS A 43 1.01 1.18 13.53
N CYS A 44 0.73 1.18 12.23
CA CYS A 44 0.90 2.35 11.38
C CYS A 44 -0.36 2.59 10.56
N GLN A 45 -0.78 3.85 10.46
CA GLN A 45 -1.97 4.22 9.73
C GLN A 45 -1.67 5.34 8.75
N GLY A 46 -2.39 5.39 7.65
CA GLY A 46 -2.15 6.38 6.63
C GLY A 46 -3.02 6.20 5.40
N LYS A 47 -2.49 6.61 4.25
CA LYS A 47 -3.26 6.67 3.01
C LYS A 47 -2.40 6.34 1.80
N VAL A 48 -3.06 5.85 0.75
CA VAL A 48 -2.47 5.72 -0.58
C VAL A 48 -2.65 7.03 -1.34
N ALA A 49 -1.55 7.54 -1.85
CA ALA A 49 -1.49 8.62 -2.83
C ALA A 49 -1.21 8.02 -4.22
N GLU A 50 -1.64 8.69 -5.28
CA GLU A 50 -1.24 8.36 -6.65
C GLU A 50 -0.23 9.44 -7.10
N GLU A 51 0.97 9.03 -7.48
CA GLU A 51 2.04 9.91 -7.92
C GLU A 51 2.61 9.33 -9.23
N ASP A 52 2.59 10.10 -10.31
CA ASP A 52 3.03 9.67 -11.64
C ASP A 52 2.38 8.35 -12.15
N GLY A 53 1.14 8.08 -11.71
CA GLY A 53 0.41 6.85 -12.05
C GLY A 53 0.81 5.62 -11.23
N LEU A 54 1.64 5.78 -10.21
CA LEU A 54 2.02 4.77 -9.24
C LEU A 54 1.33 5.02 -7.89
N HIS A 55 0.92 3.95 -7.22
CA HIS A 55 0.36 4.02 -5.87
C HIS A 55 1.50 4.13 -4.85
N VAL A 56 1.47 5.18 -4.04
CA VAL A 56 2.42 5.47 -2.98
C VAL A 56 1.70 5.42 -1.64
N ILE A 57 2.07 4.46 -0.81
CA ILE A 57 1.59 4.29 0.55
C ILE A 57 2.36 5.25 1.45
N ARG A 58 1.63 6.13 2.17
CA ARG A 58 2.20 7.00 3.19
C ARG A 58 1.56 6.64 4.52
N LEU A 59 2.36 6.12 5.45
CA LEU A 59 1.97 5.69 6.79
C LEU A 59 2.64 6.56 7.85
N THR A 60 1.98 6.65 8.98
CA THR A 60 2.49 7.21 10.22
C THR A 60 2.34 6.14 11.29
N CYS A 61 3.45 5.75 11.90
CA CYS A 61 3.46 4.76 12.97
C CYS A 61 3.31 5.44 14.33
N ASP A 62 2.48 4.87 15.22
CA ASP A 62 2.20 5.44 16.54
C ASP A 62 3.43 5.48 17.47
N ASP A 63 4.40 4.61 17.21
CA ASP A 63 5.66 4.52 17.95
C ASP A 63 6.74 5.48 17.42
N GLY A 64 6.45 6.23 16.34
CA GLY A 64 7.39 7.15 15.70
C GLY A 64 8.36 6.48 14.71
N ASN A 65 8.19 5.19 14.40
CA ASN A 65 9.02 4.53 13.40
C ASN A 65 8.81 5.13 11.99
N THR A 66 9.90 5.32 11.25
CA THR A 66 9.91 5.88 9.89
C THR A 66 10.38 4.89 8.83
N ASP A 67 10.87 3.71 9.21
CA ASP A 67 11.36 2.69 8.27
C ASP A 67 10.29 2.23 7.25
N ARG A 68 9.01 2.35 7.63
CA ARG A 68 7.85 2.00 6.79
C ARG A 68 6.84 3.14 6.68
N SER A 69 7.36 4.35 6.62
CA SER A 69 6.54 5.57 6.48
C SER A 69 6.15 5.84 5.03
N VAL A 70 7.01 5.56 4.06
CA VAL A 70 6.74 5.80 2.64
C VAL A 70 7.09 4.55 1.85
N GLY A 71 6.11 4.01 1.13
CA GLY A 71 6.24 2.78 0.34
C GLY A 71 5.65 2.93 -1.06
N ARG A 72 6.41 2.62 -2.10
CA ARG A 72 5.91 2.62 -3.49
C ARG A 72 5.41 1.24 -3.88
N VAL A 73 4.19 1.15 -4.41
CA VAL A 73 3.59 -0.11 -4.81
C VAL A 73 3.97 -0.43 -6.25
N TYR A 74 4.47 -1.65 -6.46
CA TYR A 74 4.81 -2.25 -7.74
C TYR A 74 4.20 -3.63 -7.87
N GLY A 75 4.08 -4.11 -9.12
CA GLY A 75 3.63 -5.48 -9.39
C GLY A 75 2.24 -5.81 -8.82
N LEU A 76 1.38 -4.80 -8.62
CA LEU A 76 0.04 -5.00 -8.09
C LEU A 76 -0.77 -5.91 -9.01
N SER A 77 -1.25 -7.01 -8.44
CA SER A 77 -2.06 -8.02 -9.11
C SER A 77 -3.27 -8.40 -8.25
N ALA A 78 -4.05 -9.38 -8.69
CA ALA A 78 -5.18 -9.85 -7.90
C ALA A 78 -4.73 -10.43 -6.56
N ASP A 79 -3.61 -11.15 -6.52
CA ASP A 79 -3.20 -11.95 -5.37
C ASP A 79 -1.87 -11.53 -4.74
N GLY A 80 -1.10 -10.67 -5.42
CA GLY A 80 0.21 -10.22 -4.96
C GLY A 80 0.48 -8.74 -5.23
N MET A 81 1.29 -8.13 -4.38
CA MET A 81 1.85 -6.80 -4.59
C MET A 81 3.23 -6.69 -3.96
N THR A 82 4.07 -5.82 -4.50
CA THR A 82 5.37 -5.48 -3.92
C THR A 82 5.35 -4.05 -3.45
N VAL A 83 5.79 -3.78 -2.23
CA VAL A 83 5.90 -2.42 -1.70
C VAL A 83 7.36 -2.13 -1.39
N GLU A 84 7.92 -1.15 -2.10
CA GLU A 84 9.28 -0.66 -1.88
C GLU A 84 9.26 0.47 -0.86
N TRP A 85 9.69 0.17 0.36
CA TRP A 85 9.80 1.12 1.46
C TRP A 85 11.10 1.93 1.39
N GLU A 86 11.00 3.23 1.58
CA GLU A 86 12.18 4.10 1.67
C GLU A 86 12.98 3.77 2.94
N GLY A 87 14.22 3.29 2.76
CA GLY A 87 15.14 2.96 3.85
C GLY A 87 15.13 1.50 4.31
N LEU A 88 14.10 0.72 3.95
CA LEU A 88 13.99 -0.70 4.32
C LEU A 88 14.06 -1.65 3.10
N GLY A 89 13.65 -1.19 1.92
CA GLY A 89 13.68 -1.96 0.67
C GLY A 89 12.32 -2.55 0.30
N ALA A 90 12.33 -3.52 -0.62
CA ALA A 90 11.11 -4.11 -1.17
C ALA A 90 10.56 -5.26 -0.29
N ASP A 91 9.34 -5.09 0.20
CA ASP A 91 8.56 -6.12 0.87
C ASP A 91 7.53 -6.72 -0.11
N SER A 92 7.42 -8.04 -0.11
CA SER A 92 6.42 -8.78 -0.87
C SER A 92 5.18 -9.01 -0.01
N PHE A 93 4.00 -8.73 -0.57
CA PHE A 93 2.72 -8.93 0.08
C PHE A 93 1.81 -9.80 -0.79
N GLU A 94 1.06 -10.66 -0.13
CA GLU A 94 0.10 -11.57 -0.73
C GLU A 94 -1.28 -11.27 -0.16
N ARG A 95 -2.32 -11.40 -0.98
CA ARG A 95 -3.68 -11.15 -0.51
C ARG A 95 -4.02 -12.16 0.57
N ALA A 96 -4.41 -11.66 1.74
CA ALA A 96 -4.98 -12.48 2.79
C ALA A 96 -6.50 -12.54 2.55
N GLU A 97 -6.98 -13.73 2.18
CA GLU A 97 -8.41 -14.03 2.00
C GLU A 97 -9.19 -14.07 3.32
#